data_AF-A0A7S2RGI7-F1
#
_entry.id   AF-A0A7S2RGI7-F1
#
_cell.length_a   1.000
_cell.length_b   1.000
_cell.length_c   1.000
_cell.angle_alpha   90.00
_cell.angle_beta   90.00
_cell.angle_gamma   90.00
#
_symmetry.space_group_name_H-M   'P 1'
#
loop_
_entity.id
_entity.type
_entity.pdbx_description
1 polymer ?
#
loop_
_entity_poly.entity_id
_entity_poly.type
_entity_poly.pdbx_seq_one_letter_code
_entity_poly.pdbx_strand_id
1 'polypeptide(L)'
;LTNNSTDDNMRPSIETYNHVMETWGVSDEYHFATMAQNIFDMLASHDIQNEQNSSDIKPNAQTYRIMLRTWCRSTQKGSAFNAMGVLMKMQTLLEEGVEEMEPSIEDYLLLLEAWSRADDKFAARRAQAILRKMDSLNKEEFTEVRPNTECFKYVFVAMANSNLADMGLLADNLMKQMVNDFFLLPDADCFSAIIETWSHNARVCETSAAQKEAASKAEEWLVKMERMYHQSSSIIIRAKTENYNSVIRAWSVCSN
;
A
#
# COMPACT_ATOMS: atom_id res chain seq x y z
N LEU A 1 -19.30 50.64 27.50
CA LEU A 1 -20.23 49.49 27.64
C LEU A 1 -20.38 48.89 26.25
N THR A 2 -19.33 48.20 25.78
CA THR A 2 -19.19 46.72 25.80
C THR A 2 -20.23 46.05 24.90
N ASN A 3 -19.81 45.71 23.68
CA ASN A 3 -20.05 44.40 23.04
C ASN A 3 -19.45 44.43 21.63
N ASN A 4 -18.18 44.07 21.52
CA ASN A 4 -17.57 43.64 20.26
C ASN A 4 -16.63 42.44 20.50
N SER A 5 -16.90 41.65 21.55
CA SER A 5 -16.06 40.53 21.99
C SER A 5 -16.57 39.16 21.54
N THR A 6 -17.48 39.10 20.56
CA THR A 6 -18.03 37.82 20.05
C THR A 6 -17.43 37.36 18.72
N ASP A 7 -16.64 38.21 18.04
CA ASP A 7 -16.13 37.89 16.69
C ASP A 7 -14.69 37.32 16.69
N ASP A 8 -13.94 37.50 17.78
CA ASP A 8 -12.56 36.96 17.90
C ASP A 8 -12.55 35.52 18.46
N ASN A 9 -13.72 34.95 18.75
CA ASN A 9 -13.89 33.67 19.45
C ASN A 9 -14.39 32.52 18.55
N MET A 10 -14.42 32.71 17.22
CA MET A 10 -14.83 31.69 16.24
C MET A 10 -13.73 31.36 15.22
N ARG A 11 -12.45 31.48 15.59
CA ARG A 11 -11.38 30.98 14.73
C ARG A 11 -11.40 29.44 14.76
N PRO A 12 -11.53 28.76 13.60
CA PRO A 12 -11.57 27.30 13.56
C PRO A 12 -10.27 26.72 14.12
N SER A 13 -10.37 25.73 15.00
CA SER A 13 -9.22 25.00 15.55
C SER A 13 -8.68 23.98 14.55
N ILE A 14 -7.47 23.48 14.78
CA ILE A 14 -6.93 22.33 14.02
C ILE A 14 -7.86 21.11 14.07
N GLU A 15 -8.54 20.90 15.20
CA GLU A 15 -9.55 19.84 15.36
C GLU A 15 -10.77 20.06 14.44
N THR A 16 -11.18 21.32 14.25
CA THR A 16 -12.28 21.66 13.34
C THR A 16 -11.90 21.31 11.90
N TYR A 17 -10.69 21.66 11.47
CA TYR A 17 -10.18 21.29 10.15
C TYR A 17 -10.07 19.76 9.99
N ASN A 18 -9.48 19.08 10.96
CA ASN A 18 -9.36 17.63 10.96
C ASN A 18 -10.72 16.95 10.86
N HIS A 19 -11.72 17.43 11.61
CA HIS A 19 -13.07 16.88 11.55
C HIS A 19 -13.71 17.09 10.18
N VAL A 20 -13.62 18.29 9.60
CA VAL A 20 -14.15 18.53 8.25
C VAL A 20 -13.46 17.63 7.22
N MET A 21 -12.13 17.52 7.27
CA MET A 21 -11.38 16.63 6.38
C MET A 21 -11.77 15.15 6.56
N GLU A 22 -12.02 14.71 7.79
CA GLU A 22 -12.49 13.36 8.09
C GLU A 22 -13.92 13.13 7.57
N THR A 23 -14.82 14.11 7.71
CA THR A 23 -16.17 14.02 7.14
C THR A 23 -16.15 13.91 5.62
N TRP A 24 -15.24 14.62 4.95
CA TRP A 24 -14.98 14.40 3.53
C TRP A 24 -14.41 13.00 3.29
N GLY A 25 -13.44 12.55 4.07
CA GLY A 25 -12.85 11.21 3.99
C GLY A 25 -13.85 10.04 4.12
N VAL A 26 -15.02 10.29 4.71
CA VAL A 26 -16.12 9.32 4.87
C VAL A 26 -17.20 9.47 3.79
N SER A 27 -17.25 10.58 3.05
CA SER A 27 -18.30 10.79 2.05
C SER A 27 -18.13 9.87 0.84
N ASP A 28 -19.26 9.47 0.25
CA ASP A 28 -19.29 8.67 -0.99
C ASP A 28 -19.15 9.55 -2.25
N GLU A 29 -18.78 10.83 -2.09
CA GLU A 29 -18.62 11.75 -3.22
C GLU A 29 -17.31 11.50 -3.95
N TYR A 30 -17.31 11.39 -5.28
CA TYR A 30 -16.10 11.06 -6.05
C TYR A 30 -14.87 11.98 -5.79
N HIS A 31 -15.10 13.27 -5.52
CA HIS A 31 -14.03 14.28 -5.36
C HIS A 31 -13.61 14.53 -3.90
N PHE A 32 -14.06 13.71 -2.95
CA PHE A 32 -13.84 13.92 -1.53
C PHE A 32 -12.37 14.13 -1.14
N ALA A 33 -11.45 13.36 -1.73
CA ALA A 33 -10.03 13.48 -1.45
C ALA A 33 -9.43 14.80 -1.95
N THR A 34 -9.93 15.32 -3.07
CA THR A 34 -9.52 16.63 -3.60
C THR A 34 -10.04 17.75 -2.71
N MET A 35 -11.26 17.61 -2.18
CA MET A 35 -11.84 18.57 -1.23
C MET A 35 -11.05 18.58 0.08
N ALA A 36 -10.71 17.41 0.62
CA ALA A 36 -9.84 17.31 1.79
C ALA A 36 -8.44 17.90 1.52
N GLN A 37 -7.87 17.69 0.34
CA GLN A 37 -6.59 18.29 -0.07
C GLN A 37 -6.66 19.81 -0.12
N ASN A 38 -7.72 20.40 -0.67
CA ASN A 38 -7.88 21.86 -0.70
C ASN A 38 -7.92 22.46 0.72
N ILE A 39 -8.55 21.75 1.66
CA ILE A 39 -8.58 22.16 3.07
C ILE A 39 -7.19 22.02 3.70
N PHE A 40 -6.48 20.94 3.40
CA PHE A 40 -5.10 20.74 3.83
C PHE A 40 -4.17 21.85 3.32
N ASP A 41 -4.28 22.21 2.03
CA ASP A 41 -3.44 23.24 1.41
C ASP A 41 -3.74 24.63 2.00
N MET A 42 -5.02 24.90 2.31
CA MET A 42 -5.41 26.11 3.04
C MET A 42 -4.73 26.15 4.41
N LEU A 43 -4.79 25.06 5.17
CA LEU A 43 -4.14 24.92 6.47
C LEU A 43 -2.62 25.11 6.40
N ALA A 44 -1.97 24.51 5.40
CA ALA A 44 -0.53 24.65 5.17
C ALA A 44 -0.14 26.07 4.74
N SER A 45 -1.00 26.76 3.99
CA SER A 45 -0.74 28.15 3.57
C SER A 45 -0.82 29.15 4.73
N HIS A 46 -1.63 28.87 5.74
CA HIS A 46 -1.72 29.67 6.96
C HIS A 46 -0.45 29.60 7.80
N ASP A 47 0.29 28.49 7.76
CA ASP A 47 1.59 28.32 8.43
C ASP A 47 2.63 29.31 7.85
N ILE A 48 2.67 29.43 6.52
CA ILE A 48 3.65 30.27 5.80
C ILE A 48 3.41 31.78 6.01
N GLN A 49 2.15 32.21 6.15
CA GLN A 49 1.80 33.64 6.22
C GLN A 49 1.84 34.22 7.64
N ASN A 50 1.85 33.38 8.68
CA ASN A 50 1.60 33.81 10.07
C ASN A 50 2.83 33.79 10.99
N GLU A 51 4.07 33.80 10.47
CA GLU A 51 5.29 33.92 11.31
C GLU A 51 5.29 35.11 12.30
N GLN A 52 4.42 36.11 12.10
CA GLN A 52 4.28 37.30 12.95
C GLN A 52 3.03 37.33 13.84
N ASN A 53 2.07 36.40 13.70
CA ASN A 53 0.85 36.36 14.49
C ASN A 53 0.49 34.89 14.84
N SER A 54 0.60 34.56 16.11
CA SER A 54 0.39 33.24 16.71
C SER A 54 -1.05 32.70 16.58
N SER A 55 -1.49 32.33 15.37
CA SER A 55 -2.55 31.32 15.25
C SER A 55 -1.87 29.96 15.15
N ASP A 56 -2.00 29.17 16.21
CA ASP A 56 -1.38 27.86 16.45
C ASP A 56 -1.89 26.73 15.52
N ILE A 57 -2.38 27.08 14.33
CA ILE A 57 -3.13 26.21 13.44
C ILE A 57 -2.21 25.74 12.31
N LYS A 58 -1.47 24.65 12.57
CA LYS A 58 -0.60 23.97 11.61
C LYS A 58 -1.02 22.51 11.42
N PRO A 59 -0.79 21.90 10.24
CA PRO A 59 -1.00 20.47 10.07
C PRO A 59 -0.20 19.68 11.10
N ASN A 60 -0.88 18.82 11.87
CA ASN A 60 -0.26 17.94 12.84
C ASN A 60 -0.28 16.48 12.33
N ALA A 61 0.28 15.56 13.10
CA ALA A 61 0.35 14.16 12.69
C ALA A 61 -1.04 13.53 12.41
N GLN A 62 -2.08 13.96 13.13
CA GLN A 62 -3.46 13.52 12.84
C GLN A 62 -3.93 14.04 11.48
N THR A 63 -3.64 15.30 11.13
CA THR A 63 -3.97 15.88 9.83
C THR A 63 -3.34 15.08 8.67
N TYR A 64 -2.06 14.72 8.79
CA TYR A 64 -1.37 13.90 7.80
C TYR A 64 -1.98 12.50 7.68
N ARG A 65 -2.28 11.83 8.80
CA ARG A 65 -2.94 10.51 8.79
C ARG A 65 -4.34 10.55 8.15
N ILE A 66 -5.11 11.61 8.40
CA ILE A 66 -6.42 11.81 7.76
C ILE A 66 -6.24 11.94 6.24
N MET A 67 -5.26 12.72 5.78
CA MET A 67 -4.98 12.87 4.35
C MET A 67 -4.52 11.56 3.71
N LEU A 68 -3.64 10.82 4.37
CA LEU A 68 -3.17 9.52 3.89
C LEU A 68 -4.35 8.56 3.71
N ARG A 69 -5.18 8.39 4.75
CA ARG A 69 -6.37 7.54 4.73
C ARG A 69 -7.35 7.95 3.62
N THR A 70 -7.60 9.25 3.52
CA THR A 70 -8.51 9.84 2.53
C THR A 70 -8.03 9.54 1.10
N TRP A 71 -6.75 9.74 0.82
CA TRP A 71 -6.19 9.38 -0.49
C TRP A 71 -6.20 7.88 -0.75
N CYS A 72 -5.84 7.04 0.22
CA CYS A 72 -5.85 5.57 0.05
C CYS A 72 -7.26 5.00 -0.22
N ARG A 73 -8.31 5.63 0.29
CA ARG A 73 -9.71 5.25 0.03
C ARG A 73 -10.23 5.76 -1.32
N SER A 74 -9.61 6.78 -1.89
CA SER A 74 -10.07 7.39 -3.13
C SER A 74 -9.84 6.49 -4.33
N THR A 75 -10.87 6.36 -5.16
CA THR A 75 -10.81 5.66 -6.46
C THR A 75 -10.35 6.58 -7.60
N GLN A 76 -10.01 7.84 -7.30
CA GLN A 76 -9.52 8.78 -8.31
C GLN A 76 -8.17 8.33 -8.88
N LYS A 77 -7.94 8.60 -10.16
CA LYS A 77 -6.65 8.32 -10.79
C LYS A 77 -5.54 9.09 -10.09
N GLY A 78 -4.47 8.39 -9.70
CA GLY A 78 -3.34 8.97 -8.98
C GLY A 78 -3.53 9.08 -7.47
N SER A 79 -4.63 8.56 -6.89
CA SER A 79 -4.86 8.59 -5.46
C SER A 79 -3.74 7.93 -4.65
N ALA A 80 -3.29 6.73 -5.06
CA ALA A 80 -2.16 6.04 -4.45
C ALA A 80 -0.83 6.83 -4.55
N PHE A 81 -0.66 7.61 -5.62
CA PHE A 81 0.50 8.48 -5.79
C PHE A 81 0.47 9.67 -4.81
N ASN A 82 -0.69 10.31 -4.65
CA ASN A 82 -0.87 11.39 -3.67
C ASN A 82 -0.71 10.86 -2.24
N ALA A 83 -1.27 9.69 -1.92
CA ALA A 83 -1.09 9.02 -0.64
C ALA A 83 0.40 8.74 -0.35
N MET A 84 1.15 8.26 -1.35
CA MET A 84 2.60 8.07 -1.22
C MET A 84 3.31 9.40 -0.91
N GLY A 85 2.92 10.51 -1.56
CA GLY A 85 3.48 11.83 -1.27
C GLY A 85 3.24 12.27 0.18
N VAL A 86 2.05 12.02 0.73
CA VAL A 86 1.74 12.28 2.15
C VAL A 86 2.63 11.45 3.07
N LEU A 87 2.77 10.14 2.82
CA LEU A 87 3.62 9.26 3.61
C LEU A 87 5.10 9.70 3.55
N MET A 88 5.61 10.05 2.37
CA MET A 88 6.98 10.53 2.22
C MET A 88 7.21 11.83 3.01
N LYS A 89 6.23 12.74 3.04
CA LYS A 89 6.34 13.96 3.85
C LYS A 89 6.35 13.64 5.35
N MET A 90 5.51 12.70 5.81
CA MET A 90 5.56 12.21 7.20
C MET A 90 6.95 11.64 7.55
N GLN A 91 7.53 10.83 6.67
CA GLN A 91 8.87 10.27 6.85
C GLN A 91 9.96 11.35 6.91
N THR A 92 9.91 12.36 6.02
CA THR A 92 10.84 13.50 6.08
C THR A 92 10.73 14.26 7.40
N LEU A 93 9.51 14.52 7.88
CA LEU A 93 9.31 15.20 9.17
C LEU A 93 9.79 14.35 10.35
N LEU A 94 9.66 13.03 10.28
CA LEU A 94 10.24 12.11 11.26
C LEU A 94 11.78 12.18 11.27
N GLU A 95 12.41 12.18 10.09
CA GLU A 95 13.86 12.36 9.93
C GLU A 95 14.34 13.73 10.45
N GLU A 96 13.49 14.76 10.39
CA GLU A 96 13.71 16.09 10.99
C GLU A 96 13.49 16.12 12.51
N GLY A 97 13.07 15.01 13.13
CA GLY A 97 12.91 14.87 14.59
C GLY A 97 11.48 15.02 15.11
N VAL A 98 10.48 15.06 14.24
CA VAL A 98 9.06 15.09 14.64
C VAL A 98 8.54 13.67 14.85
N GLU A 99 8.78 13.11 16.05
CA GLU A 99 8.44 11.71 16.40
C GLU A 99 6.97 11.36 16.13
N GLU A 100 6.04 12.30 16.35
CA GLU A 100 4.60 12.09 16.11
C GLU A 100 4.27 11.71 14.66
N MET A 101 5.17 12.00 13.71
CA MET A 101 5.02 11.70 12.28
C MET A 101 5.41 10.26 11.93
N GLU A 102 5.82 9.43 12.90
CA GLU A 102 6.08 8.02 12.66
C GLU A 102 4.83 7.33 12.06
N PRO A 103 4.94 6.77 10.84
CA PRO A 103 3.83 6.04 10.23
C PRO A 103 3.64 4.68 10.91
N SER A 104 2.39 4.36 11.23
CA SER A 104 2.01 3.08 11.82
C SER A 104 1.99 1.94 10.80
N ILE A 105 1.89 0.69 11.26
CA ILE A 105 1.70 -0.46 10.38
C ILE A 105 0.40 -0.33 9.56
N GLU A 106 -0.65 0.22 10.16
CA GLU A 106 -1.93 0.49 9.49
C GLU A 106 -1.78 1.52 8.35
N ASP A 107 -0.96 2.56 8.56
CA ASP A 107 -0.68 3.57 7.54
C ASP A 107 0.00 2.96 6.30
N TYR A 108 0.98 2.08 6.52
CA TYR A 108 1.63 1.33 5.44
C TYR A 108 0.70 0.35 4.75
N LEU A 109 -0.13 -0.39 5.51
CA LEU A 109 -1.10 -1.34 4.95
C LEU A 109 -2.09 -0.66 4.02
N LEU A 110 -2.66 0.48 4.43
CA LEU A 110 -3.57 1.25 3.60
C LEU A 110 -2.94 1.71 2.30
N LEU A 111 -1.68 2.13 2.35
CA LEU A 111 -0.95 2.56 1.15
C LEU A 111 -0.63 1.40 0.22
N LEU A 112 -0.21 0.26 0.76
CA LEU A 112 0.03 -0.96 -0.02
C LEU A 112 -1.25 -1.48 -0.67
N GLU A 113 -2.37 -1.47 0.07
CA GLU A 113 -3.69 -1.80 -0.45
C GLU A 113 -4.10 -0.84 -1.58
N ALA A 114 -3.89 0.47 -1.41
CA ALA A 114 -4.16 1.46 -2.45
C ALA A 114 -3.34 1.21 -3.72
N TRP A 115 -2.05 0.88 -3.59
CA TRP A 115 -1.21 0.50 -4.74
C TRP A 115 -1.66 -0.81 -5.38
N SER A 116 -2.14 -1.80 -4.61
CA SER A 116 -2.61 -3.08 -5.16
C SER A 116 -3.83 -2.95 -6.08
N ARG A 117 -4.63 -1.89 -5.87
CA ARG A 117 -5.83 -1.54 -6.65
C ARG A 117 -5.59 -0.44 -7.69
N ALA A 118 -4.40 0.18 -7.69
CA ALA A 118 -4.11 1.31 -8.55
C ALA A 118 -3.96 0.88 -10.01
N ASP A 119 -4.63 1.58 -10.92
CA ASP A 119 -4.41 1.48 -12.36
C ASP A 119 -3.13 2.23 -12.77
N ASP A 120 -1.98 1.70 -12.37
CA ASP A 120 -0.66 2.22 -12.69
C ASP A 120 0.29 1.08 -13.07
N LYS A 121 0.94 1.22 -14.25
CA LYS A 121 1.88 0.23 -14.80
C LYS A 121 3.00 -0.17 -13.83
N PHE A 122 3.44 0.73 -12.97
CA PHE A 122 4.51 0.55 -11.99
C PHE A 122 3.99 0.39 -10.56
N ALA A 123 2.68 0.17 -10.35
CA ALA A 123 2.09 -0.04 -9.03
C ALA A 123 2.82 -1.12 -8.22
N ALA A 124 3.06 -2.29 -8.82
CA ALA A 124 3.80 -3.40 -8.20
C ALA A 124 5.20 -3.00 -7.70
N ARG A 125 5.94 -2.22 -8.50
CA ARG A 125 7.29 -1.76 -8.15
C ARG A 125 7.27 -0.72 -7.03
N ARG A 126 6.27 0.16 -7.01
CA ARG A 126 6.10 1.14 -5.94
C ARG A 126 5.67 0.48 -4.63
N ALA A 127 4.75 -0.48 -4.69
CA ALA A 127 4.37 -1.30 -3.53
C ALA A 127 5.59 -2.06 -2.96
N GLN A 128 6.40 -2.67 -3.83
CA GLN A 128 7.65 -3.32 -3.41
C GLN A 128 8.65 -2.33 -2.79
N ALA A 129 8.77 -1.12 -3.33
CA ALA A 129 9.67 -0.10 -2.79
C ALA A 129 9.25 0.34 -1.39
N ILE A 130 7.95 0.47 -1.13
CA ILE A 130 7.40 0.76 0.21
C ILE A 130 7.78 -0.37 1.18
N LEU A 131 7.54 -1.62 0.81
CA LEU A 131 7.87 -2.78 1.64
C LEU A 131 9.37 -2.84 1.99
N ARG A 132 10.25 -2.57 1.01
CA ARG A 132 11.70 -2.50 1.23
C ARG A 132 12.09 -1.33 2.13
N LYS A 133 11.45 -0.16 1.99
CA LYS A 133 11.71 0.99 2.86
C LYS A 133 11.31 0.69 4.30
N MET A 134 10.18 0.04 4.54
CA MET A 134 9.78 -0.43 5.88
C MET A 134 10.84 -1.36 6.49
N ASP A 135 11.31 -2.35 5.73
CA ASP A 135 12.35 -3.28 6.17
C ASP A 135 13.71 -2.58 6.44
N SER A 136 14.09 -1.60 5.61
CA SER A 136 15.30 -0.78 5.82
C SER A 136 15.20 0.05 7.10
N LEU A 137 14.09 0.75 7.29
CA LEU A 137 13.87 1.60 8.48
C LEU A 137 13.88 0.77 9.76
N ASN A 138 13.34 -0.45 9.73
CA ASN A 138 13.41 -1.34 10.89
C ASN A 138 14.82 -1.87 11.16
N LYS A 139 15.57 -2.25 10.12
CA LYS A 139 16.96 -2.72 10.25
C LYS A 139 17.92 -1.64 10.74
N GLU A 140 17.64 -0.39 10.39
CA GLU A 140 18.38 0.78 10.84
C GLU A 140 17.93 1.28 12.21
N GLU A 141 16.99 0.60 12.88
CA GLU A 141 16.43 0.96 14.19
C GLU A 141 15.79 2.36 14.23
N PHE A 142 15.38 2.89 13.07
CA PHE A 142 14.61 4.15 12.99
C PHE A 142 13.14 3.98 13.38
N THR A 143 12.62 2.75 13.27
CA THR A 143 11.24 2.40 13.64
C THR A 143 11.15 0.96 14.10
N GLU A 144 10.26 0.69 15.05
CA GLU A 144 9.90 -0.67 15.45
C GLU A 144 8.88 -1.31 14.50
N VAL A 145 8.33 -0.54 13.55
CA VAL A 145 7.33 -1.02 12.59
C VAL A 145 7.97 -1.98 11.58
N ARG A 146 7.50 -3.22 11.59
CA ARG A 146 7.97 -4.30 10.71
C ARG A 146 6.91 -4.68 9.67
N PRO A 147 7.30 -4.99 8.43
CA PRO A 147 6.42 -5.64 7.48
C PRO A 147 5.81 -6.93 8.04
N ASN A 148 4.50 -7.10 7.91
CA ASN A 148 3.78 -8.32 8.29
C ASN A 148 3.28 -9.08 7.05
N THR A 149 2.65 -10.24 7.25
CA THR A 149 2.09 -11.05 6.15
C THR A 149 1.14 -10.28 5.23
N GLU A 150 0.31 -9.38 5.77
CA GLU A 150 -0.62 -8.57 4.96
C GLU A 150 0.12 -7.56 4.06
N CYS A 151 1.22 -6.97 4.53
CA CYS A 151 2.05 -6.10 3.70
C CYS A 151 2.57 -6.85 2.46
N PHE A 152 3.09 -8.07 2.65
CA PHE A 152 3.56 -8.92 1.55
C PHE A 152 2.42 -9.30 0.60
N LYS A 153 1.25 -9.68 1.14
CA LYS A 153 0.05 -10.01 0.36
C LYS A 153 -0.31 -8.89 -0.62
N TYR A 154 -0.40 -7.64 -0.16
CA TYR A 154 -0.75 -6.52 -1.04
C TYR A 154 0.28 -6.27 -2.15
N VAL A 155 1.57 -6.48 -1.86
CA VAL A 155 2.62 -6.41 -2.90
C VAL A 155 2.45 -7.53 -3.93
N PHE A 156 2.14 -8.76 -3.51
CA PHE A 156 1.87 -9.86 -4.45
C PHE A 156 0.61 -9.61 -5.30
N VAL A 157 -0.46 -9.08 -4.71
CA VAL A 157 -1.67 -8.70 -5.46
C VAL A 157 -1.35 -7.61 -6.49
N ALA A 158 -0.54 -6.61 -6.11
CA ALA A 158 -0.08 -5.59 -7.05
C ALA A 158 0.74 -6.18 -8.20
N MET A 159 1.58 -7.20 -7.93
CA MET A 159 2.34 -7.93 -8.95
C MET A 159 1.43 -8.77 -9.86
N ALA A 160 0.40 -9.44 -9.30
CA ALA A 160 -0.56 -10.22 -10.05
C ALA A 160 -1.39 -9.36 -11.03
N ASN A 161 -1.71 -8.13 -10.62
CA ASN A 161 -2.41 -7.14 -11.45
C ASN A 161 -1.51 -6.46 -12.49
N SER A 162 -0.20 -6.69 -12.47
CA SER A 162 0.75 -6.06 -13.38
C SER A 162 0.91 -6.86 -14.68
N ASN A 163 1.02 -6.14 -15.80
CA ASN A 163 1.25 -6.72 -17.13
C ASN A 163 2.74 -6.71 -17.51
N LEU A 164 3.64 -6.76 -16.54
CA LEU A 164 5.08 -6.69 -16.75
C LEU A 164 5.73 -8.08 -16.62
N ALA A 165 6.54 -8.48 -17.60
CA ALA A 165 7.13 -9.82 -17.68
C ALA A 165 8.18 -10.12 -16.59
N ASP A 166 8.73 -9.10 -15.94
CA ASP A 166 9.70 -9.26 -14.85
C ASP A 166 9.04 -9.52 -13.49
N MET A 167 7.71 -9.37 -13.39
CA MET A 167 6.99 -9.49 -12.11
C MET A 167 7.06 -10.91 -11.53
N GLY A 168 7.08 -11.96 -12.37
CA GLY A 168 7.23 -13.34 -11.89
C GLY A 168 8.54 -13.54 -11.12
N LEU A 169 9.66 -13.04 -11.65
CA LEU A 169 10.97 -13.15 -11.00
C LEU A 169 11.02 -12.31 -9.71
N LEU A 170 10.41 -11.13 -9.71
CA LEU A 170 10.32 -10.28 -8.51
C LEU A 170 9.46 -10.93 -7.42
N ALA A 171 8.34 -11.55 -7.80
CA ALA A 171 7.48 -12.29 -6.89
C ALA A 171 8.20 -13.50 -6.29
N ASP A 172 8.95 -14.26 -7.10
CA ASP A 172 9.77 -15.38 -6.64
C ASP A 172 10.77 -14.98 -5.55
N ASN A 173 11.50 -13.89 -5.80
CA ASN A 173 12.50 -13.39 -4.85
C ASN A 173 11.83 -12.91 -3.56
N LEU A 174 10.70 -12.22 -3.67
CA LEU A 174 9.95 -11.73 -2.52
C LEU A 174 9.35 -12.88 -1.68
N MET A 175 8.82 -13.92 -2.33
CA MET A 175 8.27 -15.09 -1.64
C MET A 175 9.36 -15.92 -0.97
N LYS A 176 10.55 -16.04 -1.59
CA LYS A 176 11.72 -16.66 -0.95
C LYS A 176 12.16 -15.87 0.28
N GLN A 177 12.15 -14.53 0.21
CA GLN A 177 12.43 -13.68 1.37
C GLN A 177 11.42 -13.96 2.50
N MET A 178 10.12 -14.00 2.18
CA MET A 178 9.06 -14.24 3.16
C MET A 178 9.16 -15.64 3.79
N VAL A 179 9.44 -16.69 3.01
CA VAL A 179 9.57 -18.07 3.51
C VAL A 179 10.83 -18.27 4.37
N ASN A 180 11.89 -17.51 4.11
CA ASN A 180 13.14 -17.59 4.87
C ASN A 180 13.10 -16.78 6.17
N ASP A 181 12.13 -15.88 6.31
CA ASP A 181 11.94 -15.11 7.54
C ASP A 181 11.15 -15.94 8.56
N PHE A 182 11.71 -16.10 9.76
CA PHE A 182 11.11 -16.91 10.82
C PHE A 182 9.78 -16.33 11.34
N PHE A 183 9.59 -15.01 11.24
CA PHE A 183 8.40 -14.33 11.77
C PHE A 183 7.27 -14.22 10.76
N LEU A 184 7.52 -14.57 9.48
CA LEU A 184 6.53 -14.47 8.43
C LEU A 184 6.04 -15.86 8.02
N LEU A 185 4.72 -15.99 7.95
CA LEU A 185 4.06 -17.19 7.45
C LEU A 185 3.24 -16.81 6.23
N PRO A 186 3.62 -17.27 5.02
CA PRO A 186 2.81 -17.06 3.83
C PRO A 186 1.47 -17.77 3.96
N ASP A 187 0.40 -17.03 3.68
CA ASP A 187 -0.95 -17.56 3.67
C ASP A 187 -1.37 -18.00 2.25
N ALA A 188 -2.57 -18.57 2.14
CA ALA A 188 -3.12 -19.02 0.87
C ALA A 188 -3.28 -17.88 -0.15
N ASP A 189 -3.49 -16.64 0.30
CA ASP A 189 -3.68 -15.49 -0.60
C ASP A 189 -2.33 -15.05 -1.20
N CYS A 190 -1.24 -15.08 -0.43
CA CYS A 190 0.12 -14.89 -0.95
C CYS A 190 0.47 -15.93 -2.03
N PHE A 191 0.20 -17.22 -1.76
CA PHE A 191 0.39 -18.28 -2.76
C PHE A 191 -0.49 -18.10 -3.99
N SER A 192 -1.74 -17.69 -3.80
CA SER A 192 -2.66 -17.44 -4.91
C SER A 192 -2.16 -16.34 -5.82
N ALA A 193 -1.70 -15.23 -5.23
CA ALA A 193 -1.20 -14.08 -5.97
C ALA A 193 0.11 -14.37 -6.73
N ILE A 194 1.05 -15.14 -6.18
CA ILE A 194 2.27 -15.52 -6.92
C ILE A 194 1.97 -16.48 -8.08
N ILE A 195 1.06 -17.45 -7.89
CA ILE A 195 0.63 -18.36 -8.97
C ILE A 195 -0.07 -17.57 -10.08
N GLU A 196 -0.91 -16.60 -9.72
CA GLU A 196 -1.55 -15.71 -10.69
C GLU A 196 -0.56 -14.81 -11.42
N THR A 197 0.44 -14.27 -10.71
CA THR A 197 1.53 -13.48 -11.31
C THR A 197 2.26 -14.29 -12.39
N TRP A 198 2.61 -15.55 -12.11
CA TRP A 198 3.25 -16.42 -13.11
C TRP A 198 2.31 -16.83 -14.25
N SER A 199 1.02 -17.03 -13.97
CA SER A 199 0.00 -17.28 -14.99
C SER A 199 -0.13 -16.12 -15.97
N HIS A 200 -0.12 -14.88 -15.47
CA HIS A 200 -0.10 -13.69 -16.29
C HIS A 200 1.23 -13.51 -17.03
N ASN A 201 2.35 -13.81 -16.39
CA ASN A 201 3.65 -13.75 -17.04
C ASN A 201 3.71 -14.70 -18.26
N ALA A 202 3.19 -15.92 -18.14
CA ALA A 202 3.07 -16.86 -19.25
C ALA A 202 2.23 -16.33 -20.43
N ARG A 203 1.27 -15.42 -20.18
CA ARG A 203 0.50 -14.75 -21.25
C ARG A 203 1.25 -13.59 -21.90
N VAL A 204 2.10 -12.89 -21.14
CA VAL A 204 2.81 -11.69 -21.58
C VAL A 204 4.13 -12.04 -22.29
N CYS A 205 4.77 -13.16 -21.95
CA CYS A 205 5.99 -13.61 -22.61
C CYS A 205 5.80 -13.87 -24.11
N GLU A 206 6.72 -13.35 -24.93
CA GLU A 206 6.69 -13.49 -26.40
C GLU A 206 7.24 -14.83 -26.90
N THR A 207 8.10 -15.51 -26.12
CA THR A 207 8.77 -16.74 -26.55
C THR A 207 8.13 -17.98 -25.93
N SER A 208 7.90 -19.03 -26.74
CA SER A 208 7.34 -20.31 -26.27
C SER A 208 8.17 -20.95 -25.14
N ALA A 209 9.49 -20.72 -25.12
CA ALA A 209 10.36 -21.18 -24.04
C ALA A 209 10.06 -20.47 -22.71
N ALA A 210 9.96 -19.13 -22.72
CA ALA A 210 9.65 -18.35 -21.52
C ALA A 210 8.22 -18.59 -21.02
N GLN A 211 7.26 -18.83 -21.93
CA GLN A 211 5.89 -19.21 -21.57
C GLN A 211 5.87 -20.54 -20.80
N LYS A 212 6.60 -21.56 -21.28
CA LYS A 212 6.72 -22.86 -20.60
C LYS A 212 7.45 -22.74 -19.26
N GLU A 213 8.47 -21.90 -19.18
CA GLU A 213 9.15 -21.62 -17.91
C GLU A 213 8.20 -20.97 -16.90
N ALA A 214 7.44 -19.97 -17.31
CA ALA A 214 6.45 -19.31 -16.47
C ALA A 214 5.33 -20.25 -16.01
N ALA A 215 4.81 -21.11 -16.89
CA ALA A 215 3.82 -22.13 -16.53
C ALA A 215 4.38 -23.17 -15.55
N SER A 216 5.61 -23.64 -15.78
CA SER A 216 6.33 -24.54 -14.88
C SER A 216 6.54 -23.91 -13.49
N LYS A 217 6.86 -22.60 -13.44
CA LYS A 217 6.98 -21.86 -12.18
C LYS A 217 5.66 -21.73 -11.43
N ALA A 218 4.55 -21.47 -12.13
CA ALA A 218 3.23 -21.45 -11.52
C ALA A 218 2.88 -22.80 -10.89
N GLU A 219 3.19 -23.90 -11.57
CA GLU A 219 2.99 -25.26 -11.07
C GLU A 219 3.91 -25.58 -9.88
N GLU A 220 5.19 -25.19 -9.94
CA GLU A 220 6.15 -25.37 -8.84
C GLU A 220 5.63 -24.75 -7.54
N TRP A 221 5.07 -23.54 -7.61
CA TRP A 221 4.50 -22.86 -6.45
C TRP A 221 3.23 -23.51 -5.94
N LEU A 222 2.36 -24.02 -6.81
CA LEU A 222 1.18 -24.80 -6.41
C LEU A 222 1.58 -26.08 -5.67
N VAL A 223 2.55 -26.83 -6.20
CA VAL A 223 3.07 -28.04 -5.54
C VAL A 223 3.72 -27.71 -4.21
N LYS A 224 4.44 -26.59 -4.12
CA LYS A 224 5.03 -26.11 -2.88
C LYS A 224 3.97 -25.73 -1.84
N MET A 225 2.89 -25.08 -2.26
CA MET A 225 1.74 -24.75 -1.42
C MET A 225 1.10 -26.02 -0.83
N GLU A 226 0.83 -27.03 -1.66
CA GLU A 226 0.29 -28.32 -1.21
C GLU A 226 1.22 -29.04 -0.24
N ARG A 227 2.53 -29.05 -0.54
CA ARG A 227 3.53 -29.64 0.36
C ARG A 227 3.54 -28.96 1.73
N MET A 228 3.48 -27.63 1.77
CA MET A 228 3.42 -26.87 3.02
C MET A 228 2.11 -27.09 3.77
N TYR A 229 0.99 -27.24 3.05
CA TYR A 229 -0.30 -27.61 3.65
C TYR A 229 -0.23 -29.00 4.31
N HIS A 230 0.35 -30.00 3.65
CA HIS A 230 0.50 -31.34 4.23
C HIS A 230 1.46 -31.38 5.44
N GLN A 231 2.51 -30.55 5.44
CA GLN A 231 3.47 -30.47 6.55
C GLN A 231 2.89 -29.75 7.77
N SER A 232 2.19 -28.64 7.56
CA SER A 232 1.66 -27.80 8.64
C SER A 232 0.27 -28.22 9.12
N SER A 233 -0.49 -28.95 8.27
CA SER A 233 -1.95 -29.16 8.43
C SER A 233 -2.74 -27.87 8.70
N SER A 234 -2.18 -26.72 8.34
CA SER A 234 -2.77 -25.42 8.60
C SER A 234 -3.77 -25.07 7.51
N ILE A 235 -5.02 -24.80 7.90
CA ILE A 235 -6.09 -24.36 6.98
C ILE A 235 -5.68 -23.08 6.23
N ILE A 236 -4.76 -22.30 6.80
CA ILE A 236 -4.28 -21.02 6.27
C ILE A 236 -3.57 -21.18 4.91
N ILE A 237 -3.02 -22.36 4.58
CA ILE A 237 -2.24 -22.60 3.34
C ILE A 237 -2.98 -23.54 2.36
N ARG A 238 -4.28 -23.76 2.56
CA ARG A 238 -5.05 -24.69 1.72
C ARG A 238 -5.24 -24.14 0.31
N ALA A 239 -4.88 -24.94 -0.70
CA ALA A 239 -5.11 -24.61 -2.11
C ALA A 239 -6.60 -24.46 -2.43
N LYS A 240 -6.92 -23.46 -3.23
CA LYS A 240 -8.27 -23.12 -3.73
C LYS A 240 -8.38 -23.52 -5.21
N THR A 241 -9.61 -23.71 -5.70
CA THR A 241 -9.89 -24.01 -7.12
C THR A 241 -9.27 -22.98 -8.07
N GLU A 242 -9.21 -21.72 -7.64
CA GLU A 242 -8.59 -20.62 -8.38
C GLU A 242 -7.11 -20.87 -8.69
N ASN A 243 -6.37 -21.54 -7.80
CA ASN A 243 -4.96 -21.84 -8.00
C ASN A 243 -4.76 -22.84 -9.14
N TYR A 244 -5.53 -23.92 -9.16
CA TYR A 244 -5.52 -24.88 -10.25
C TYR A 244 -5.94 -24.24 -11.58
N ASN A 245 -6.98 -23.39 -11.56
CA ASN A 245 -7.42 -22.65 -12.75
C ASN A 245 -6.33 -21.73 -13.30
N SER A 246 -5.54 -21.07 -12.44
CA SER A 246 -4.42 -20.21 -12.86
C SER A 246 -3.29 -21.02 -13.51
N VAL A 247 -2.96 -22.19 -12.97
CA VAL A 247 -1.95 -23.09 -13.56
C VAL A 247 -2.41 -23.66 -14.90
N ILE A 248 -3.66 -24.13 -15.00
CA ILE A 248 -4.24 -24.61 -16.25
C ILE A 248 -4.23 -23.50 -17.32
N ARG A 249 -4.60 -22.27 -16.94
CA ARG A 249 -4.53 -21.10 -17.83
C ARG A 249 -3.09 -20.88 -18.34
N ALA A 250 -2.09 -20.97 -17.48
CA ALA A 250 -0.69 -20.79 -17.87
C ALA A 250 -0.24 -21.83 -18.91
N TRP A 251 -0.56 -23.11 -18.66
CA TRP A 251 -0.22 -24.20 -19.58
C TRP A 251 -1.00 -24.17 -20.91
N SER A 252 -2.23 -23.65 -20.90
CA SER A 252 -3.06 -23.55 -22.11
C SER A 252 -2.44 -22.63 -23.17
N VAL A 253 -1.72 -21.58 -22.73
CA VAL A 253 -1.02 -20.64 -23.62
C VAL A 253 0.18 -21.31 -24.28
N CYS A 254 0.84 -22.23 -23.59
CA CYS A 254 2.03 -22.94 -24.08
C CYS A 254 1.73 -23.99 -25.16
N SER A 255 0.46 -24.34 -25.34
CA SER A 255 -0.01 -25.41 -26.23
C SER A 255 -0.41 -24.89 -27.63
N ASN A 256 -0.48 -23.57 -27.80
CA ASN A 256 -0.71 -22.89 -29.09
C ASN A 256 0.62 -22.48 -29.73
#